data_AF-A0A496WIC6-F1
#
_entry.id   AF-A0A496WIC6-F1
#
_cell.length_a   1.000
_cell.length_b   1.000
_cell.length_c   1.000
_cell.angle_alpha   90.00
_cell.angle_beta   90.00
_cell.angle_gamma   90.00
#
_symmetry.space_group_name_H-M   'P 1'
#
loop_
_entity.id
_entity.type
_entity.pdbx_description
1 polymer ?
#
loop_
_entity_poly.entity_id
_entity_poly.type
_entity_poly.pdbx_seq_one_letter_code
_entity_poly.pdbx_strand_id
1 'polypeptide(L)'
;MSKNTVTITDNRNGAQAEFDILDPVIGNSTIDVRQLTAKLGLFTYDPGFQATASCKSEITYIDGDAGILRYRGYPIEQLAEQSNYMEVSHLLMYGELPSNQEYDNFVNSITNHTLVHEGLMQFINGFHNDAHPMAIMVGVVGALSAFYHDSLDITNPQHRDLSAHRLLAKMPT
;
A
#
# COMPACT_ATOMS: atom_id res chain seq x y z
N MET A 1 -2.21 -28.55 -24.39
CA MET A 1 -1.63 -27.77 -23.28
C MET A 1 -2.34 -28.19 -22.01
N SER A 2 -1.59 -28.58 -20.98
CA SER A 2 -2.14 -28.92 -19.66
C SER A 2 -2.90 -27.72 -19.09
N LYS A 3 -4.07 -27.95 -18.46
CA LYS A 3 -4.76 -26.88 -17.74
C LYS A 3 -3.91 -26.47 -16.52
N ASN A 4 -3.82 -25.17 -16.24
CA ASN A 4 -3.06 -24.64 -15.11
C ASN A 4 -3.95 -24.60 -13.86
N THR A 5 -4.31 -25.79 -13.34
CA THR A 5 -5.30 -25.93 -12.28
C THR A 5 -4.83 -26.89 -11.19
N VAL A 6 -5.38 -26.72 -9.99
CA VAL A 6 -5.27 -27.65 -8.85
C VAL A 6 -6.65 -28.21 -8.55
N THR A 7 -6.72 -29.52 -8.35
CA THR A 7 -7.96 -30.19 -7.95
C THR A 7 -7.96 -30.42 -6.45
N ILE A 8 -8.98 -29.92 -5.76
CA ILE A 8 -9.21 -30.20 -4.34
C ILE A 8 -10.32 -31.25 -4.25
N THR A 9 -10.08 -32.30 -3.47
CA THR A 9 -11.01 -33.41 -3.24
C THR A 9 -11.41 -33.48 -1.78
N ASP A 10 -12.72 -33.49 -1.49
CA ASP A 10 -13.24 -33.84 -0.17
C ASP A 10 -13.42 -35.36 -0.08
N ASN A 11 -12.51 -36.02 0.65
CA ASN A 11 -12.51 -37.48 0.79
C ASN A 11 -13.71 -38.04 1.56
N ARG A 12 -14.52 -37.20 2.23
CA ARG A 12 -15.70 -37.65 3.00
C ARG A 12 -16.89 -37.97 2.11
N ASN A 13 -17.04 -37.26 1.00
CA ASN A 13 -18.17 -37.37 0.07
C ASN A 13 -17.73 -37.59 -1.40
N GLY A 14 -16.43 -37.55 -1.68
CA GLY A 14 -15.87 -37.71 -3.03
C GLY A 14 -16.07 -36.50 -3.94
N ALA A 15 -16.56 -35.36 -3.41
CA ALA A 15 -16.73 -34.15 -4.19
C ALA A 15 -15.38 -33.58 -4.60
N GLN A 16 -15.26 -33.20 -5.87
CA GLN A 16 -14.03 -32.65 -6.45
C GLN A 16 -14.33 -31.36 -7.18
N ALA A 17 -13.40 -30.41 -7.10
CA ALA A 17 -13.46 -29.19 -7.87
C ALA A 17 -12.07 -28.74 -8.31
N GLU A 18 -12.00 -28.23 -9.54
CA GLU A 18 -10.81 -27.59 -10.09
C GLU A 18 -10.79 -26.10 -9.70
N PHE A 19 -9.59 -25.63 -9.34
CA PHE A 19 -9.28 -24.24 -9.02
C PHE A 19 -8.11 -23.77 -9.88
N ASP A 20 -8.17 -22.53 -10.34
CA ASP A 20 -7.13 -21.97 -11.20
C ASP A 20 -5.88 -21.63 -10.39
N ILE A 21 -4.71 -21.85 -10.98
CA ILE A 21 -3.45 -21.32 -10.48
C ILE A 21 -3.22 -19.94 -11.11
N LEU A 22 -2.95 -18.94 -10.28
CA LEU A 22 -2.56 -17.61 -10.68
C LEU A 22 -1.05 -17.45 -10.50
N ASP A 23 -0.33 -17.34 -11.62
CA ASP A 23 1.12 -17.15 -11.63
C ASP A 23 1.47 -15.65 -11.56
N PRO A 24 2.33 -15.24 -10.62
CA PRO A 24 2.83 -13.87 -10.57
C PRO A 24 3.95 -13.66 -11.59
N VAL A 25 4.34 -12.39 -11.80
CA VAL A 25 5.58 -12.06 -12.54
C VAL A 25 6.81 -12.56 -11.77
N ILE A 26 6.76 -12.47 -10.44
CA ILE A 26 7.83 -12.92 -9.54
C ILE A 26 7.20 -13.38 -8.21
N GLY A 27 7.78 -14.42 -7.59
CA GLY A 27 7.30 -15.02 -6.35
C GLY A 27 6.50 -16.31 -6.57
N ASN A 28 5.72 -16.69 -5.56
CA ASN A 28 5.01 -17.96 -5.53
C ASN A 28 3.66 -17.88 -6.25
N SER A 29 3.32 -18.92 -7.02
CA SER A 29 1.99 -19.09 -7.60
C SER A 29 0.93 -19.25 -6.51
N THR A 30 -0.28 -18.76 -6.79
CA THR A 30 -1.40 -18.78 -5.84
C THR A 30 -2.56 -19.59 -6.37
N ILE A 31 -3.32 -20.23 -5.48
CA ILE A 31 -4.53 -20.98 -5.86
C ILE A 31 -5.74 -20.05 -5.67
N ASP A 32 -6.55 -19.88 -6.71
CA ASP A 32 -7.76 -19.08 -6.62
C ASP A 32 -8.88 -19.83 -5.87
N VAL A 33 -8.97 -19.57 -4.57
CA VAL A 33 -9.98 -20.17 -3.69
C VAL A 33 -11.28 -19.34 -3.58
N ARG A 34 -11.49 -18.31 -4.41
CA ARG A 34 -12.70 -17.45 -4.34
C ARG A 34 -14.02 -18.22 -4.45
N GLN A 35 -14.01 -19.33 -5.20
CA GLN A 35 -15.18 -20.18 -5.43
C GLN A 35 -15.21 -21.43 -4.54
N LEU A 36 -14.30 -21.57 -3.57
CA LEU A 36 -14.14 -22.79 -2.76
C LEU A 36 -15.43 -23.16 -2.03
N THR A 37 -16.06 -22.19 -1.38
CA THR A 37 -17.30 -22.40 -0.63
C THR A 37 -18.46 -22.73 -1.56
N ALA A 38 -18.55 -22.07 -2.72
CA ALA A 38 -19.62 -22.33 -3.69
C ALA A 38 -19.49 -23.72 -4.36
N LYS A 39 -18.25 -24.19 -4.60
CA LYS A 39 -17.98 -25.47 -5.27
C LYS A 39 -17.99 -26.67 -4.33
N LEU A 40 -17.46 -26.53 -3.12
CA LEU A 40 -17.24 -27.65 -2.19
C LEU A 40 -17.89 -27.46 -0.81
N GLY A 41 -18.46 -26.28 -0.51
CA GLY A 41 -19.01 -25.99 0.83
C GLY A 41 -17.94 -25.87 1.92
N LEU A 42 -16.68 -25.64 1.54
CA LEU A 42 -15.55 -25.54 2.45
C LEU A 42 -15.06 -24.10 2.61
N PHE A 43 -14.40 -23.84 3.73
CA PHE A 43 -13.60 -22.63 3.96
C PHE A 43 -12.14 -23.04 4.18
N THR A 44 -11.22 -22.12 3.87
CA THR A 44 -9.84 -22.23 4.34
C THR A 44 -9.78 -21.82 5.82
N TYR A 45 -8.84 -22.39 6.55
CA TYR A 45 -8.55 -22.01 7.93
C TYR A 45 -7.07 -21.68 8.03
N ASP A 46 -6.76 -20.38 8.01
CA ASP A 46 -5.39 -19.85 8.05
C ASP A 46 -5.31 -18.64 9.00
N PRO A 47 -5.32 -18.87 10.34
CA PRO A 47 -5.19 -17.80 11.31
C PRO A 47 -3.87 -17.05 11.13
N GLY A 48 -3.95 -15.76 10.79
CA GLY A 48 -2.78 -14.91 10.55
C GLY A 48 -2.36 -14.78 9.09
N PHE A 49 -3.10 -15.38 8.15
CA PHE A 49 -2.87 -15.24 6.70
C PHE A 49 -1.47 -15.65 6.24
N GLN A 50 -0.88 -16.70 6.84
CA GLN A 50 0.49 -17.11 6.50
C GLN A 50 0.59 -17.73 5.11
N ALA A 51 -0.49 -18.37 4.64
CA ALA A 51 -0.57 -19.02 3.33
C ALA A 51 -1.59 -18.34 2.40
N THR A 52 -2.15 -17.20 2.80
CA THR A 52 -3.21 -16.50 2.07
C THR A 52 -2.71 -15.22 1.43
N ALA A 53 -2.65 -15.18 0.10
CA ALA A 53 -2.43 -13.94 -0.65
C ALA A 53 -3.74 -13.13 -0.73
N SER A 54 -3.82 -12.01 -0.02
CA SER A 54 -5.04 -11.20 0.11
C SER A 54 -5.23 -10.17 -1.01
N CYS A 55 -4.15 -9.74 -1.68
CA CYS A 55 -4.21 -8.74 -2.75
C CYS A 55 -3.20 -9.03 -3.86
N LYS A 56 -3.47 -8.47 -5.04
CA LYS A 56 -2.48 -8.32 -6.11
C LYS A 56 -1.79 -6.97 -5.90
N SER A 57 -0.46 -6.94 -5.91
CA SER A 57 0.33 -5.72 -5.79
C SER A 57 1.41 -5.66 -6.86
N GLU A 58 1.72 -4.44 -7.29
CA GLU A 58 2.79 -4.13 -8.26
C GLU A 58 3.76 -3.08 -7.66
N ILE A 59 3.73 -2.91 -6.32
CA ILE A 59 4.48 -1.86 -5.61
C ILE A 59 5.83 -2.38 -5.13
N THR A 60 5.84 -3.42 -4.30
CA THR A 60 7.04 -3.93 -3.63
C THR A 60 7.09 -5.44 -3.73
N TYR A 61 8.29 -5.98 -3.98
CA TYR A 61 8.58 -7.41 -3.90
C TYR A 61 9.67 -7.67 -2.87
N ILE A 62 9.50 -8.75 -2.11
CA ILE A 62 10.42 -9.17 -1.05
C ILE A 62 10.70 -10.67 -1.20
N ASP A 63 11.97 -11.04 -1.15
CA ASP A 63 12.43 -12.41 -0.93
C ASP A 63 13.39 -12.40 0.27
N GLY A 64 12.93 -12.92 1.40
CA GLY A 64 13.69 -12.91 2.64
C GLY A 64 14.89 -13.87 2.62
N ASP A 65 14.79 -14.98 1.91
CA ASP A 65 15.85 -16.00 1.86
C ASP A 65 17.01 -15.53 0.97
N ALA A 66 16.68 -14.87 -0.15
CA ALA A 66 17.66 -14.28 -1.04
C ALA A 66 18.11 -12.87 -0.61
N GLY A 67 17.47 -12.27 0.39
CA GLY A 67 17.74 -10.89 0.84
C GLY A 67 17.38 -9.83 -0.20
N ILE A 68 16.35 -10.05 -1.01
CA ILE A 68 15.94 -9.14 -2.09
C ILE A 68 14.79 -8.26 -1.62
N LEU A 69 14.95 -6.94 -1.80
CA LEU A 69 13.89 -5.96 -1.67
C LEU A 69 13.85 -5.09 -2.93
N ARG A 70 12.68 -4.99 -3.57
CA ARG A 70 12.50 -4.21 -4.80
C ARG A 70 11.30 -3.28 -4.70
N TYR A 71 11.46 -2.02 -5.09
CA TYR A 71 10.38 -1.06 -5.30
C TYR A 71 10.16 -0.83 -6.78
N ARG A 72 8.95 -1.12 -7.29
CA ARG A 72 8.61 -1.07 -8.72
C ARG A 72 9.63 -1.79 -9.62
N GLY A 73 10.23 -2.86 -9.10
CA GLY A 73 11.26 -3.67 -9.79
C GLY A 73 12.71 -3.22 -9.57
N TYR A 74 12.96 -2.01 -9.07
CA TYR A 74 14.30 -1.51 -8.76
C TYR A 74 14.82 -2.08 -7.42
N PRO A 75 16.06 -2.61 -7.36
CA PRO A 75 16.69 -3.01 -6.10
C PRO A 75 16.79 -1.83 -5.12
N ILE A 76 16.58 -2.09 -3.83
CA ILE A 76 16.58 -1.04 -2.81
C ILE A 76 17.95 -0.36 -2.68
N GLU A 77 19.04 -1.09 -2.88
CA GLU A 77 20.40 -0.57 -2.80
C GLU A 77 20.65 0.50 -3.86
N GLN A 78 20.14 0.27 -5.07
CA GLN A 78 20.23 1.23 -6.17
C GLN A 78 19.46 2.51 -5.85
N LEU A 79 18.25 2.39 -5.31
CA LEU A 79 17.45 3.56 -4.93
C LEU A 79 18.08 4.32 -3.76
N ALA A 80 18.69 3.62 -2.81
CA ALA A 80 19.34 4.25 -1.66
C ALA A 80 20.63 5.00 -2.03
N GLU A 81 21.40 4.50 -3.00
CA GLU A 81 22.66 5.13 -3.43
C GLU A 81 22.49 6.19 -4.53
N GLN A 82 21.51 6.01 -5.42
CA GLN A 82 21.39 6.79 -6.66
C GLN A 82 20.14 7.66 -6.75
N SER A 83 19.22 7.57 -5.79
CA SER A 83 17.97 8.32 -5.78
C SER A 83 17.78 9.05 -4.43
N ASN A 84 16.65 9.72 -4.28
CA ASN A 84 16.28 10.44 -3.06
C ASN A 84 14.83 10.15 -2.65
N TYR A 85 14.45 10.54 -1.44
CA TYR A 85 13.12 10.24 -0.90
C TYR A 85 11.97 10.75 -1.78
N MET A 86 12.13 11.90 -2.44
CA MET A 86 11.09 12.50 -3.27
C MET A 86 10.91 11.73 -4.58
N GLU A 87 12.00 11.35 -5.23
CA GLU A 87 11.97 10.48 -6.42
C GLU A 87 11.38 9.10 -6.11
N VAL A 88 11.78 8.49 -4.99
CA VAL A 88 11.23 7.19 -4.54
C VAL A 88 9.74 7.31 -4.20
N SER A 89 9.31 8.42 -3.57
CA SER A 89 7.89 8.67 -3.29
C SER A 89 7.08 8.77 -4.59
N HIS A 90 7.59 9.50 -5.59
CA HIS A 90 6.99 9.56 -6.91
C HIS A 90 6.92 8.17 -7.56
N LEU A 91 8.01 7.41 -7.54
CA LEU A 91 8.09 6.04 -8.06
C LEU A 91 7.02 5.13 -7.43
N LEU A 92 6.86 5.17 -6.12
CA LEU A 92 5.88 4.35 -5.41
C LEU A 92 4.44 4.75 -5.77
N MET A 93 4.16 6.05 -5.86
CA MET A 93 2.83 6.57 -6.19
C MET A 93 2.43 6.30 -7.65
N TYR A 94 3.31 6.62 -8.60
CA TYR A 94 2.96 6.64 -10.02
C TYR A 94 3.49 5.43 -10.82
N GLY A 95 4.41 4.66 -10.25
CA GLY A 95 4.91 3.40 -10.84
C GLY A 95 6.21 3.53 -11.63
N GLU A 96 6.58 4.74 -12.04
CA GLU A 96 7.79 5.01 -12.82
C GLU A 96 8.62 6.14 -12.20
N LEU A 97 9.92 6.16 -12.50
CA LEU A 97 10.80 7.25 -12.10
C LEU A 97 10.40 8.54 -12.83
N PRO A 98 10.36 9.69 -12.14
CA PRO A 98 9.95 10.94 -12.75
C PRO A 98 10.97 11.42 -13.79
N SER A 99 10.49 12.05 -14.86
CA SER A 99 11.32 12.97 -15.64
C SER A 99 11.69 14.22 -14.83
N ASN A 100 12.72 14.97 -15.25
CA ASN A 100 13.13 16.19 -14.55
C ASN A 100 11.96 17.18 -14.34
N GLN A 101 11.08 17.33 -15.34
CA GLN A 101 9.94 18.24 -15.24
C GLN A 101 8.87 17.72 -14.27
N GLU A 102 8.59 16.42 -14.27
CA GLU A 102 7.66 15.80 -13.33
C GLU A 102 8.18 15.88 -11.90
N TYR A 103 9.49 15.67 -11.72
CA TYR A 103 10.14 15.80 -10.43
C TYR A 103 10.00 17.22 -9.88
N ASP A 104 10.34 18.24 -10.66
CA ASP A 104 10.22 19.64 -10.24
C ASP A 104 8.77 20.00 -9.88
N ASN A 105 7.80 19.54 -10.68
CA ASN A 105 6.38 19.75 -10.40
C ASN A 105 5.94 19.06 -9.11
N PHE A 106 6.40 17.82 -8.88
CA PHE A 106 6.07 17.04 -7.69
C PHE A 106 6.65 17.68 -6.42
N VAL A 107 7.93 18.07 -6.46
CA VAL A 107 8.61 18.75 -5.34
C VAL A 107 7.94 20.09 -5.04
N ASN A 108 7.62 20.89 -6.06
CA ASN A 108 6.91 22.15 -5.89
C ASN A 108 5.51 21.94 -5.29
N SER A 109 4.78 20.92 -5.76
CA SER A 109 3.46 20.57 -5.24
C SER A 109 3.52 20.22 -3.76
N ILE A 110 4.45 19.36 -3.34
CA ILE A 110 4.62 18.97 -1.94
C ILE A 110 5.07 20.16 -1.08
N THR A 111 6.05 20.92 -1.55
CA THR A 111 6.58 22.10 -0.83
C THR A 111 5.48 23.11 -0.53
N ASN A 112 4.59 23.38 -1.50
CA ASN A 112 3.47 24.30 -1.33
C ASN A 112 2.41 23.81 -0.32
N HIS A 113 2.37 22.51 -0.01
CA HIS A 113 1.44 21.94 0.96
C HIS A 113 2.04 21.71 2.35
N THR A 114 3.30 22.09 2.59
CA THR A 114 3.98 21.90 3.89
C THR A 114 3.35 22.71 5.03
N LEU A 115 2.83 23.91 4.73
CA LEU A 115 2.21 24.78 5.72
C LEU A 115 0.94 24.15 6.32
N VAL A 116 0.87 24.10 7.64
CA VAL A 116 -0.29 23.61 8.38
C VAL A 116 -1.20 24.76 8.80
N HIS A 117 -2.51 24.50 8.86
CA HIS A 117 -3.49 25.46 9.35
C HIS A 117 -3.23 25.78 10.84
N GLU A 118 -3.27 27.04 11.25
CA GLU A 118 -2.95 27.45 12.63
C GLU A 118 -3.82 26.76 13.70
N GLY A 119 -5.08 26.46 13.35
CA GLY A 119 -5.96 25.66 14.21
C GLY A 119 -5.40 24.27 14.56
N LEU A 120 -4.56 23.69 13.70
CA LEU A 120 -3.86 22.43 13.97
C LEU A 120 -2.75 22.62 15.01
N MET A 121 -2.05 23.76 15.00
CA MET A 121 -1.04 24.09 16.03
C MET A 121 -1.69 24.25 17.40
N GLN A 122 -2.87 24.87 17.47
CA GLN A 122 -3.65 24.95 18.71
C GLN A 122 -4.08 23.57 19.21
N PHE A 123 -4.48 22.69 18.28
CA PHE A 123 -4.82 21.30 18.60
C PHE A 123 -3.62 20.52 19.16
N ILE A 124 -2.43 20.66 18.55
CA ILE A 124 -1.18 20.07 19.05
C ILE A 124 -0.86 20.58 20.46
N ASN A 125 -0.99 21.88 20.69
CA ASN A 125 -0.74 22.48 22.01
C ASN A 125 -1.80 22.10 23.07
N GLY A 126 -2.91 21.48 22.67
CA GLY A 126 -3.94 20.98 23.56
C GLY A 126 -3.59 19.65 24.24
N PHE A 127 -2.56 18.93 23.77
CA PHE A 127 -2.08 17.71 24.41
C PHE A 127 -1.34 18.01 25.71
N HIS A 128 -1.31 17.04 26.62
CA HIS A 128 -0.47 17.15 27.81
C HIS A 128 1.02 17.15 27.41
N ASN A 129 1.85 17.90 28.14
CA ASN A 129 3.28 18.03 27.84
C ASN A 129 4.09 16.72 27.94
N ASP A 130 3.53 15.67 28.57
CA ASP A 130 4.11 14.35 28.78
C ASP A 130 3.54 13.28 27.84
N ALA A 131 2.61 13.68 26.96
CA ALA A 131 1.95 12.75 26.06
C ALA A 131 2.97 12.13 25.10
N HIS A 132 2.83 10.82 24.87
CA HIS A 132 3.75 10.09 24.00
C HIS A 132 3.67 10.66 22.56
N PRO A 133 4.81 10.95 21.89
CA PRO A 133 4.81 11.60 20.57
C PRO A 133 3.96 10.88 19.51
N MET A 134 3.98 9.54 19.50
CA MET A 134 3.11 8.76 18.60
C MET A 134 1.61 8.95 18.88
N ALA A 135 1.20 9.15 20.14
CA ALA A 135 -0.20 9.40 20.46
C ALA A 135 -0.64 10.78 19.97
N ILE A 136 0.24 11.79 20.11
CA ILE A 136 0.04 13.13 19.54
C ILE A 136 -0.06 13.03 18.02
N MET A 137 0.89 12.37 17.36
CA MET A 137 0.93 12.17 15.91
C MET A 137 -0.36 11.53 15.38
N VAL A 138 -0.83 10.43 15.99
CA VAL A 138 -2.07 9.75 15.59
C VAL A 138 -3.28 10.67 15.75
N GLY A 139 -3.36 11.42 16.86
CA GLY A 139 -4.44 12.38 17.10
C GLY A 139 -4.46 13.51 16.06
N VAL A 140 -3.29 14.07 15.74
CA VAL A 140 -3.12 15.17 14.78
C VAL A 140 -3.45 14.71 13.36
N VAL A 141 -2.92 13.56 12.93
CA VAL A 141 -3.21 12.99 11.60
C VAL A 141 -4.71 12.67 11.47
N GLY A 142 -5.34 12.15 12.52
CA GLY A 142 -6.79 11.97 12.55
C GLY A 142 -7.56 13.29 12.41
N ALA A 143 -7.10 14.35 13.11
CA ALA A 143 -7.70 15.68 13.05
C ALA A 143 -7.58 16.34 11.67
N LEU A 144 -6.57 16.00 10.84
CA LEU A 144 -6.45 16.52 9.48
C LEU A 144 -7.73 16.33 8.66
N SER A 145 -8.46 15.21 8.86
CA SER A 145 -9.73 14.96 8.18
C SER A 145 -10.80 16.02 8.45
N ALA A 146 -10.79 16.66 9.63
CA ALA A 146 -11.71 17.72 9.99
C ALA A 146 -11.33 19.07 9.37
N PHE A 147 -10.04 19.34 9.17
CA PHE A 147 -9.56 20.58 8.56
C PHE A 147 -9.55 20.53 7.02
N TYR A 148 -9.33 19.35 6.44
CA TYR A 148 -9.20 19.12 5.00
C TYR A 148 -10.36 18.28 4.46
N HIS A 149 -11.58 18.67 4.83
CA HIS A 149 -12.80 17.97 4.44
C HIS A 149 -13.18 18.15 2.95
N ASP A 150 -12.50 19.08 2.26
CA ASP A 150 -12.65 19.39 0.84
C ASP A 150 -12.18 18.25 -0.08
N SER A 151 -11.27 17.39 0.40
CA SER A 151 -10.65 16.32 -0.40
C SER A 151 -10.91 14.90 0.09
N LEU A 152 -12.08 14.63 0.70
CA LEU A 152 -12.38 13.31 1.32
C LEU A 152 -13.04 12.27 0.40
N ASP A 153 -13.48 12.67 -0.79
CA ASP A 153 -14.09 11.72 -1.74
C ASP A 153 -13.05 10.77 -2.34
N ILE A 154 -13.04 9.52 -1.86
CA ILE A 154 -12.14 8.46 -2.32
C ILE A 154 -12.43 8.01 -3.77
N THR A 155 -13.61 8.31 -4.31
CA THR A 155 -13.96 7.94 -5.68
C THR A 155 -13.42 8.95 -6.69
N ASN A 156 -13.12 10.17 -6.25
CA ASN A 156 -12.53 11.21 -7.08
C ASN A 156 -10.98 11.06 -7.13
N PRO A 157 -10.38 10.79 -8.31
CA PRO A 157 -8.94 10.67 -8.45
C PRO A 157 -8.15 11.91 -7.99
N GLN A 158 -8.67 13.12 -8.23
CA GLN A 158 -7.99 14.37 -7.85
C GLN A 158 -7.94 14.55 -6.32
N HIS A 159 -9.01 14.14 -5.63
CA HIS A 159 -9.06 14.20 -4.17
C HIS A 159 -8.08 13.21 -3.53
N ARG A 160 -7.93 12.02 -4.13
CA ARG A 160 -6.93 11.04 -3.68
C ARG A 160 -5.50 11.54 -3.84
N ASP A 161 -5.19 12.10 -5.01
CA ASP A 161 -3.85 12.63 -5.32
C ASP A 161 -3.50 13.81 -4.39
N LEU A 162 -4.42 14.76 -4.25
CA LEU A 162 -4.26 15.89 -3.33
C LEU A 162 -4.11 15.45 -1.87
N SER A 163 -4.89 14.46 -1.43
CA SER A 163 -4.79 13.92 -0.07
C SER A 163 -3.46 13.22 0.17
N ALA A 164 -2.95 12.47 -0.82
CA ALA A 164 -1.63 11.86 -0.76
C ALA A 164 -0.51 12.91 -0.68
N HIS A 165 -0.58 13.96 -1.50
CA HIS A 165 0.39 15.07 -1.46
C HIS A 165 0.35 15.82 -0.13
N ARG A 166 -0.85 16.11 0.39
CA ARG A 166 -1.03 16.75 1.70
C ARG A 166 -0.43 15.90 2.83
N LEU A 167 -0.62 14.58 2.80
CA LEU A 167 -0.01 13.68 3.79
C LEU A 167 1.51 13.67 3.67
N LEU A 168 2.07 13.50 2.46
CA LEU A 168 3.52 13.55 2.25
C LEU A 168 4.14 14.87 2.72
N ALA A 169 3.46 15.99 2.47
CA ALA A 169 3.94 17.31 2.84
C ALA A 169 3.84 17.64 4.33
N LYS A 170 2.78 17.17 5.02
CA LYS A 170 2.46 17.58 6.40
C LYS A 170 2.95 16.61 7.47
N MET A 171 3.33 15.39 7.09
CA MET A 171 3.89 14.42 8.03
C MET A 171 5.24 14.84 8.61
N PRO A 172 6.14 15.51 7.87
CA PRO A 172 7.39 16.04 8.43
C PRO A 172 7.27 17.38 9.18
N THR A 173 6.18 18.14 8.98
CA THR A 173 5.97 19.48 9.55
C THR A 173 5.63 19.42 11.04
#